data_AF-A0A2N0EUH8-F1
#
_entry.id   AF-A0A2N0EUH8-F1
#
_cell.length_a   1.000
_cell.length_b   1.000
_cell.length_c   1.000
_cell.angle_alpha   90.00
_cell.angle_beta   90.00
_cell.angle_gamma   90.00
#
_symmetry.space_group_name_H-M   'P 1'
#
loop_
_entity.id
_entity.type
_entity.pdbx_description
1 polymer ?
#
loop_
_entity_poly.entity_id
_entity_poly.type
_entity_poly.pdbx_seq_one_letter_code
_entity_poly.pdbx_strand_id
1 'polypeptide(L)'
;MEKENNKALLSDLIALARADDKVTDIEYDFIMRLGGRMQLSADEVEALFDNPLPSKPLFTELERITHFYKLVLVMNVDNETHLKEIIAVRNFGLKMGVRPGVLDQILLRMDDFEDKIIPSEDLLKIFQTYYN
;
A
#
# COMPACT_ATOMS: atom_id res chain seq x y z
N MET A 1 -8.33 -19.57 2.48
CA MET A 1 -8.95 -18.40 1.82
C MET A 1 -8.28 -17.10 2.27
N GLU A 2 -8.19 -16.84 3.57
CA GLU A 2 -7.57 -15.61 4.10
C GLU A 2 -6.08 -15.45 3.73
N LYS A 3 -5.29 -16.52 3.89
CA LYS A 3 -3.86 -16.51 3.52
C LYS A 3 -3.61 -16.19 2.03
N GLU A 4 -4.45 -16.72 1.15
CA GLU A 4 -4.37 -16.48 -0.30
C GLU A 4 -4.79 -15.04 -0.66
N ASN A 5 -5.64 -14.41 0.14
CA ASN A 5 -5.95 -12.99 -0.01
C ASN A 5 -4.78 -12.14 0.46
N ASN A 6 -4.16 -12.49 1.59
CA ASN A 6 -2.97 -11.80 2.08
C ASN A 6 -1.82 -11.85 1.07
N LYS A 7 -1.60 -12.99 0.40
CA LYS A 7 -0.61 -13.10 -0.67
C LYS A 7 -0.91 -12.18 -1.87
N ALA A 8 -2.17 -12.11 -2.30
CA ALA A 8 -2.57 -11.20 -3.39
C ALA A 8 -2.39 -9.72 -3.01
N LEU A 9 -2.79 -9.34 -1.79
CA LEU A 9 -2.59 -7.97 -1.30
C LEU A 9 -1.10 -7.63 -1.18
N LEU A 10 -0.28 -8.54 -0.66
CA LEU A 10 1.16 -8.29 -0.59
C LEU A 10 1.80 -8.21 -1.99
N SER A 11 1.29 -8.96 -2.95
CA SER A 11 1.72 -8.87 -4.36
C SER A 11 1.45 -7.49 -4.96
N ASP A 12 0.36 -6.83 -4.59
CA ASP A 12 0.10 -5.45 -5.01
C ASP A 12 1.17 -4.49 -4.45
N LEU A 13 1.60 -4.69 -3.21
CA LEU A 13 2.67 -3.88 -2.58
C LEU A 13 4.01 -4.09 -3.30
N ILE A 14 4.34 -5.33 -3.63
CA ILE A 14 5.55 -5.68 -4.39
C ILE A 14 5.50 -5.10 -5.81
N ALA A 15 4.33 -5.14 -6.45
CA ALA A 15 4.14 -4.56 -7.78
C ALA A 15 4.29 -3.02 -7.76
N LEU A 16 3.90 -2.37 -6.66
CA LEU A 16 4.13 -0.95 -6.45
C LEU A 16 5.62 -0.64 -6.28
N ALA A 17 6.33 -1.31 -5.37
CA ALA A 17 7.77 -1.09 -5.13
C ALA A 17 8.64 -1.42 -6.35
N ARG A 18 8.10 -2.16 -7.33
CA ARG A 18 8.75 -2.42 -8.62
C ARG A 18 8.42 -1.42 -9.71
N ALA A 19 7.56 -0.44 -9.45
CA ALA A 19 7.06 0.47 -10.47
C ALA A 19 8.17 1.31 -11.12
N ASP A 20 9.27 1.56 -10.40
CA ASP A 20 10.43 2.33 -10.86
C ASP A 20 11.63 1.47 -11.32
N ASP A 21 11.43 0.15 -11.41
CA ASP A 21 12.40 -0.88 -11.79
C ASP A 21 13.48 -1.18 -10.70
N LYS A 22 13.36 -0.66 -9.48
CA LYS A 22 14.29 -0.98 -8.38
C LYS A 22 13.63 -0.94 -6.99
N VAL A 23 13.50 -2.11 -6.38
CA VAL A 23 13.13 -2.20 -4.95
C VAL A 23 14.35 -1.88 -4.09
N THR A 24 14.24 -0.92 -3.17
CA THR A 24 15.29 -0.60 -2.19
C THR A 24 15.32 -1.59 -1.03
N ASP A 25 16.44 -1.66 -0.31
CA ASP A 25 16.54 -2.52 0.89
C ASP A 25 15.51 -2.12 1.97
N ILE A 26 15.17 -0.82 2.06
CA ILE A 26 14.20 -0.28 3.01
C ILE A 26 12.79 -0.74 2.64
N GLU A 27 12.41 -0.65 1.37
CA GLU A 27 11.12 -1.14 0.87
C GLU A 27 11.00 -2.66 1.03
N TYR A 28 12.06 -3.40 0.72
CA TYR A 28 12.10 -4.85 0.87
C TYR A 28 11.85 -5.24 2.33
N ASP A 29 12.61 -4.67 3.27
CA ASP A 29 12.46 -4.92 4.71
C ASP A 29 11.06 -4.54 5.21
N PHE A 30 10.50 -3.46 4.69
CA PHE A 30 9.17 -3.02 5.06
C PHE A 30 8.08 -3.99 4.58
N ILE A 31 8.17 -4.45 3.32
CA ILE A 31 7.26 -5.45 2.76
C ILE A 31 7.38 -6.79 3.52
N MET A 32 8.59 -7.21 3.88
CA MET A 32 8.82 -8.40 4.72
C MET A 32 8.12 -8.29 6.07
N ARG A 33 8.24 -7.14 6.75
CA ARG A 33 7.56 -6.87 8.02
C ARG A 33 6.04 -6.86 7.88
N LEU A 34 5.51 -6.27 6.79
CA LEU A 34 4.09 -6.29 6.49
C LEU A 34 3.57 -7.71 6.25
N GLY A 35 4.31 -8.52 5.48
CA GLY A 35 3.98 -9.92 5.25
C GLY A 35 3.89 -10.73 6.55
N GLY A 36 4.83 -10.53 7.47
CA GLY A 36 4.80 -11.14 8.80
C GLY A 36 3.55 -10.75 9.61
N ARG A 37 3.16 -9.46 9.60
CA ARG A 37 1.91 -8.99 10.22
C ARG A 37 0.65 -9.57 9.56
N MET A 38 0.76 -9.94 8.29
CA MET A 38 -0.28 -10.61 7.51
C MET A 38 -0.22 -12.15 7.61
N GLN A 39 0.52 -12.68 8.60
CA GLN A 39 0.63 -14.11 8.91
C GLN A 39 1.20 -14.94 7.74
N LEU A 40 2.09 -14.34 6.94
CA LEU A 40 2.89 -15.02 5.93
C LEU A 40 4.29 -15.30 6.51
N SER A 41 4.87 -16.46 6.18
CA SER A 41 6.27 -16.74 6.52
C SER A 41 7.22 -15.92 5.63
N ALA A 42 8.48 -15.75 6.06
CA ALA A 42 9.51 -15.11 5.26
C ALA A 42 9.62 -15.74 3.85
N ASP A 43 9.71 -17.08 3.79
CA ASP A 43 9.76 -17.84 2.53
C ASP A 43 8.56 -17.57 1.61
N GLU A 44 7.36 -17.36 2.18
CA GLU A 44 6.17 -17.05 1.38
C GLU A 44 6.23 -15.63 0.83
N VAL A 45 6.78 -14.68 1.57
CA VAL A 45 6.96 -13.31 1.09
C VAL A 45 8.03 -13.27 0.02
N GLU A 46 9.17 -13.94 0.25
CA GLU A 46 10.25 -14.06 -0.75
C GLU A 46 9.74 -14.67 -2.05
N ALA A 47 8.96 -15.76 -1.97
CA ALA A 47 8.37 -16.37 -3.15
C ALA A 47 7.44 -15.43 -3.94
N LEU A 48 6.82 -14.45 -3.29
CA LEU A 48 5.97 -13.44 -3.95
C LEU A 48 6.79 -12.34 -4.64
N PHE A 49 8.03 -12.09 -4.21
CA PHE A 49 8.93 -11.27 -5.01
C PHE A 49 9.22 -12.00 -6.33
N ASP A 50 9.48 -13.28 -6.34
CA ASP A 50 9.74 -13.98 -7.61
C ASP A 50 8.47 -14.18 -8.45
N ASN A 51 7.37 -14.55 -7.80
CA ASN A 51 6.11 -14.94 -8.44
C ASN A 51 4.91 -14.23 -7.79
N PRO A 52 4.69 -12.95 -8.10
CA PRO A 52 3.57 -12.20 -7.54
C PRO A 52 2.23 -12.75 -8.05
N LEU A 53 1.23 -12.75 -7.18
CA LEU A 53 -0.14 -13.13 -7.52
C LEU A 53 -0.90 -11.94 -8.14
N PRO A 54 -1.91 -12.20 -8.98
CA PRO A 54 -2.77 -11.14 -9.50
C PRO A 54 -3.57 -10.46 -8.38
N SER A 55 -3.81 -9.16 -8.52
CA SER A 55 -4.69 -8.40 -7.62
C SER A 55 -6.06 -9.05 -7.51
N LYS A 56 -6.63 -9.01 -6.31
CA LYS A 56 -7.98 -9.50 -6.04
C LYS A 56 -8.94 -8.35 -5.75
N PRO A 57 -10.23 -8.50 -6.08
CA PRO A 57 -11.24 -7.52 -5.69
C PRO A 57 -11.35 -7.44 -4.17
N LEU A 58 -11.46 -6.20 -3.67
CA LEU A 58 -11.76 -5.88 -2.28
C LEU A 58 -13.21 -5.42 -2.18
N PHE A 59 -13.99 -6.03 -1.29
CA PHE A 59 -15.45 -5.90 -1.32
C PHE A 59 -15.94 -4.77 -0.42
N THR A 60 -15.35 -4.62 0.76
CA THR A 60 -15.74 -3.58 1.70
C THR A 60 -14.95 -2.30 1.49
N GLU A 61 -15.55 -1.17 1.85
CA GLU A 61 -14.87 0.11 1.81
C GLU A 61 -13.65 0.13 2.74
N LEU A 62 -13.79 -0.39 3.95
CA LEU A 62 -12.70 -0.47 4.91
C LEU A 62 -11.50 -1.28 4.39
N GLU A 63 -11.75 -2.40 3.69
CA GLU A 63 -10.68 -3.17 3.06
C GLU A 63 -9.95 -2.36 1.99
N ARG A 64 -10.68 -1.69 1.09
CA ARG A 64 -10.11 -0.86 0.01
C ARG A 64 -9.26 0.27 0.57
N ILE A 65 -9.78 0.95 1.58
CA ILE A 65 -9.13 2.02 2.32
C ILE A 65 -7.84 1.52 2.98
N THR A 66 -7.94 0.42 3.73
CA THR A 66 -6.81 -0.13 4.49
C THR A 66 -5.70 -0.61 3.56
N HIS A 67 -6.07 -1.25 2.45
CA HIS A 67 -5.09 -1.69 1.45
C HIS A 67 -4.46 -0.52 0.71
N PHE A 68 -5.26 0.48 0.32
CA PHE A 68 -4.76 1.70 -0.30
C PHE A 68 -3.76 2.43 0.61
N TYR A 69 -4.02 2.49 1.92
CA TYR A 69 -3.08 3.09 2.85
C TYR A 69 -1.75 2.34 2.93
N LYS A 70 -1.77 1.00 2.89
CA LYS A 70 -0.53 0.20 2.85
C LYS A 70 0.30 0.50 1.60
N LEU A 71 -0.34 0.68 0.45
CA LEU A 71 0.35 1.09 -0.79
C LEU A 71 1.03 2.44 -0.60
N VAL A 72 0.33 3.42 -0.01
CA VAL A 72 0.92 4.74 0.26
C VAL A 72 2.09 4.67 1.24
N LEU A 73 2.02 3.80 2.26
CA LEU A 73 3.12 3.60 3.21
C LEU A 73 4.36 3.00 2.54
N VAL A 74 4.20 2.02 1.65
CA VAL A 74 5.32 1.41 0.91
C VAL A 74 6.02 2.47 0.06
N MET A 75 5.26 3.25 -0.72
CA MET A 75 5.78 4.32 -1.59
C MET A 75 6.53 5.45 -0.84
N ASN A 76 6.34 5.59 0.48
CA ASN A 76 6.93 6.68 1.25
C ASN A 76 7.96 6.22 2.28
N VAL A 77 8.27 4.91 2.37
CA VAL A 77 9.04 4.37 3.49
C VAL A 77 10.49 4.84 3.51
N ASP A 78 11.07 5.14 2.36
CA ASP A 78 12.44 5.63 2.21
C ASP A 78 12.54 7.16 2.02
N ASN A 79 11.40 7.88 2.14
CA ASN A 79 11.28 9.31 1.84
C ASN A 79 11.69 9.71 0.40
N GLU A 80 11.82 8.76 -0.53
CA GLU A 80 12.19 9.00 -1.92
C GLU A 80 11.00 8.71 -2.86
N THR A 81 9.94 9.52 -2.79
CA THR A 81 8.76 9.28 -3.63
C THR A 81 9.05 9.52 -5.11
N HIS A 82 9.02 8.46 -5.94
CA HIS A 82 9.19 8.59 -7.39
C HIS A 82 7.86 8.81 -8.12
N LEU A 83 7.88 9.60 -9.22
CA LEU A 83 6.68 9.90 -10.01
C LEU A 83 5.99 8.62 -10.53
N LYS A 84 6.76 7.59 -10.89
CA LYS A 84 6.24 6.30 -11.36
C LYS A 84 5.42 5.60 -10.28
N GLU A 85 5.85 5.64 -9.02
CA GLU A 85 5.15 5.04 -7.90
C GLU A 85 3.88 5.82 -7.56
N ILE A 86 3.92 7.16 -7.58
CA ILE A 86 2.72 8.00 -7.41
C ILE A 86 1.66 7.62 -8.44
N ILE A 87 2.07 7.46 -9.70
CA ILE A 87 1.16 7.02 -10.77
C ILE A 87 0.64 5.61 -10.48
N ALA A 88 1.49 4.68 -10.04
CA ALA A 88 1.09 3.32 -9.68
C ALA A 88 0.08 3.29 -8.53
N VAL A 89 0.32 4.02 -7.42
CA VAL A 89 -0.63 4.15 -6.31
C VAL A 89 -1.94 4.75 -6.79
N ARG A 90 -1.94 5.82 -7.60
CA ARG A 90 -3.19 6.37 -8.18
C ARG A 90 -3.95 5.32 -8.98
N ASN A 91 -3.26 4.53 -9.80
CA ASN A 91 -3.89 3.48 -10.60
C ASN A 91 -4.50 2.37 -9.74
N PHE A 92 -3.81 1.96 -8.68
CA PHE A 92 -4.38 1.03 -7.70
C PHE A 92 -5.62 1.62 -7.02
N GLY A 93 -5.54 2.88 -6.57
CA GLY A 93 -6.67 3.60 -5.99
C GLY A 93 -7.90 3.61 -6.92
N LEU A 94 -7.71 3.97 -8.18
CA LEU A 94 -8.77 3.97 -9.20
C LEU A 94 -9.39 2.57 -9.39
N LYS A 95 -8.57 1.52 -9.49
CA LYS A 95 -9.04 0.13 -9.61
C LYS A 95 -9.86 -0.32 -8.39
N MET A 96 -9.55 0.22 -7.21
CA MET A 96 -10.29 -0.02 -5.95
C MET A 96 -11.45 0.96 -5.73
N GLY A 97 -11.79 1.83 -6.68
CA GLY A 97 -12.85 2.82 -6.49
C GLY A 97 -12.54 3.85 -5.40
N VAL A 98 -11.25 4.08 -5.11
CA VAL A 98 -10.80 5.19 -4.26
C VAL A 98 -10.87 6.47 -5.05
N ARG A 99 -11.48 7.51 -4.47
CA ARG A 99 -11.61 8.81 -5.14
C ARG A 99 -10.22 9.43 -5.34
N PRO A 100 -9.90 10.01 -6.51
CA PRO A 100 -8.55 10.54 -6.78
C PRO A 100 -8.02 11.53 -5.74
N GLY A 101 -8.88 12.38 -5.19
CA GLY A 101 -8.49 13.39 -4.19
C GLY A 101 -8.10 12.81 -2.83
N VAL A 102 -8.42 11.55 -2.54
CA VAL A 102 -8.01 10.89 -1.29
C VAL A 102 -6.49 10.77 -1.21
N LEU A 103 -5.81 10.42 -2.32
CA LEU A 103 -4.36 10.34 -2.32
C LEU A 103 -3.73 11.69 -1.99
N ASP A 104 -4.23 12.75 -2.61
CA ASP A 104 -3.69 14.10 -2.42
C ASP A 104 -3.83 14.55 -0.95
N GLN A 105 -4.94 14.21 -0.30
CA GLN A 105 -5.14 14.49 1.13
C GLN A 105 -4.24 13.64 2.03
N ILE A 106 -4.02 12.37 1.69
CA ILE A 106 -3.10 11.51 2.44
C ILE A 106 -1.69 12.07 2.33
N LEU A 107 -1.20 12.38 1.13
CA LEU A 107 0.14 12.96 0.93
C LEU A 107 0.30 14.29 1.68
N LEU A 108 -0.68 15.18 1.58
CA LEU A 108 -0.67 16.44 2.31
C LEU A 108 -0.62 16.22 3.83
N ARG A 109 -1.39 15.26 4.36
CA ARG A 109 -1.40 14.94 5.79
C ARG A 109 -0.12 14.25 6.25
N MET A 110 0.53 13.44 5.41
CA MET A 110 1.82 12.82 5.70
C MET A 110 2.91 13.88 5.92
N ASP A 111 2.83 15.02 5.23
CA ASP A 111 3.81 16.09 5.37
C ASP A 111 3.86 16.72 6.76
N ASP A 112 2.82 16.55 7.56
CA ASP A 112 2.75 17.01 8.95
C ASP A 112 3.47 16.08 9.94
N PHE A 113 3.95 14.91 9.50
CA PHE A 113 4.61 13.90 10.35
C PHE A 113 6.06 13.72 9.94
N GLU A 114 6.99 13.75 10.91
CA GLU A 114 8.43 13.59 10.67
C GLU A 114 8.78 12.24 10.03
N ASP A 115 8.08 11.18 10.42
CA ASP A 115 8.25 9.82 9.88
C ASP A 115 7.32 9.51 8.71
N LYS A 116 6.53 10.50 8.25
CA LYS A 116 5.49 10.36 7.22
C LYS A 116 4.43 9.30 7.54
N ILE A 117 4.31 8.82 8.78
CA ILE A 117 3.30 7.84 9.17
C ILE A 117 2.10 8.56 9.76
N ILE A 118 0.94 8.43 9.10
CA ILE A 118 -0.31 9.00 9.62
C ILE A 118 -0.89 8.05 10.70
N PRO A 119 -1.23 8.56 11.89
CA PRO A 119 -1.98 7.83 12.90
C PRO A 119 -3.34 7.37 12.37
N SER A 120 -3.79 6.18 12.78
CA SER A 120 -5.03 5.57 12.30
C SER A 120 -6.26 6.48 12.44
N GLU A 121 -6.32 7.31 13.49
CA GLU A 121 -7.42 8.25 13.75
C GLU A 121 -7.51 9.36 12.71
N ASP A 122 -6.38 9.88 12.23
CA ASP A 122 -6.35 10.94 11.23
C ASP A 122 -6.60 10.40 9.83
N LEU A 123 -6.11 9.18 9.58
CA LEU A 123 -6.44 8.46 8.37
C LEU A 123 -7.95 8.27 8.23
N LEU A 124 -8.63 7.86 9.30
CA LEU A 124 -10.10 7.70 9.31
C LEU A 124 -10.83 9.02 9.00
N LYS A 125 -10.34 10.17 9.49
CA LYS A 125 -10.95 11.48 9.18
C LYS A 125 -10.88 11.83 7.70
N ILE A 126 -9.74 11.55 7.05
CA ILE A 126 -9.60 11.73 5.60
C ILE A 126 -10.67 10.92 4.89
N PHE A 127 -10.79 9.63 5.23
CA PHE A 127 -11.77 8.77 4.56
C PHE A 127 -13.23 9.16 4.83
N GLN A 128 -13.58 9.52 6.07
CA GLN A 128 -14.94 10.03 6.39
C GLN A 128 -15.34 11.24 5.54
N THR A 129 -14.39 12.06 5.11
CA THR A 129 -14.67 13.25 4.27
C THR A 129 -15.10 12.88 2.84
N TYR A 130 -14.70 11.71 2.34
CA TYR A 130 -14.95 11.27 0.96
C TYR A 130 -16.02 10.18 0.80
N TYR A 131 -16.39 9.54 1.90
CA TYR A 131 -17.30 8.38 1.90
C TYR A 131 -18.63 8.64 2.63
N ASN A 132 -18.85 9.87 3.13
CA ASN A 132 -20.14 10.37 3.60
C ASN A 132 -20.93 11.06 2.48
#